data_AF-A0A432Q7A7-F1
#
_entry.id   AF-A0A432Q7A7-F1
#
_cell.length_a   1.000
_cell.length_b   1.000
_cell.length_c   1.000
_cell.angle_alpha   90.00
_cell.angle_beta   90.00
_cell.angle_gamma   90.00
#
_symmetry.space_group_name_H-M   'P 1'
#
loop_
_entity.id
_entity.type
_entity.pdbx_description
1 polymer ?
#
loop_
_entity_poly.entity_id
_entity_poly.type
_entity_poly.pdbx_seq_one_letter_code
_entity_poly.pdbx_strand_id
1 'polypeptide(L)'
;MRAIILIPPIVGAIIGYITNVIAVELLFHPKKPVKLLGFKIQGLVPARSREITERFLETLSDFLTKEDFEFVIGNAVNRTLSESYAAKLNELFNRYPLSSFGEAADKLGFGKIVTYLSDAISKLLYDSVKETVVRSIADNIDLKEFVIKKAEEISEDEIEKIF
;
A
#
# COMPACT_ATOMS: atom_id res chain seq x y z
N MET A 1 1.49 -49.63 -35.67
CA MET A 1 2.26 -50.04 -34.46
C MET A 1 2.88 -48.88 -33.67
N ARG A 2 3.34 -47.77 -34.27
CA ARG A 2 3.99 -46.68 -33.52
C ARG A 2 3.07 -45.87 -32.58
N ALA A 3 1.79 -45.68 -32.93
CA ALA A 3 0.84 -44.92 -32.12
C ALA A 3 0.53 -45.55 -30.75
N ILE A 4 0.57 -46.88 -30.66
CA ILE A 4 0.28 -47.62 -29.42
C ILE A 4 1.32 -47.33 -28.33
N ILE A 5 2.56 -47.01 -28.70
CA ILE A 5 3.66 -46.72 -27.76
C ILE A 5 3.49 -45.34 -27.11
N LEU A 6 2.79 -44.40 -27.76
CA LEU A 6 2.53 -43.07 -27.19
C LEU A 6 1.32 -43.03 -26.24
N ILE A 7 0.46 -44.07 -26.24
CA ILE A 7 -0.75 -44.07 -25.40
C ILE A 7 -0.40 -44.06 -23.90
N PRO A 8 0.50 -44.92 -23.38
CA PRO A 8 0.84 -44.92 -21.96
C PRO A 8 1.36 -43.57 -21.41
N PRO A 9 2.33 -42.87 -22.04
CA PRO A 9 2.80 -41.60 -21.53
C PRO A 9 1.75 -40.48 -21.61
N ILE A 10 0.90 -40.47 -22.65
CA ILE A 10 -0.19 -39.49 -22.75
C ILE A 10 -1.22 -39.69 -21.63
N VAL A 11 -1.63 -40.93 -21.39
CA VAL A 11 -2.57 -41.27 -20.31
C VAL A 11 -1.96 -40.95 -18.94
N GLY A 12 -0.68 -41.28 -18.74
CA GLY A 12 0.06 -40.92 -17.53
C GLY A 12 0.13 -39.41 -17.31
N ALA A 13 0.37 -38.62 -18.35
CA ALA A 13 0.38 -37.16 -18.27
C ALA A 13 -1.01 -36.59 -17.91
N ILE A 14 -2.08 -37.12 -18.49
CA ILE A 14 -3.46 -36.69 -18.20
C ILE A 14 -3.82 -37.00 -16.74
N ILE A 15 -3.55 -38.23 -16.27
CA ILE A 15 -3.83 -38.63 -14.90
C ILE A 15 -2.97 -37.83 -13.91
N GLY A 16 -1.69 -37.64 -14.22
CA GLY A 16 -0.78 -36.83 -13.41
C GLY A 16 -1.26 -35.38 -13.30
N TYR A 17 -1.68 -34.77 -14.40
CA TYR A 17 -2.23 -33.42 -14.42
C TYR A 17 -3.50 -33.31 -13.56
N ILE A 18 -4.48 -34.19 -13.78
CA ILE A 18 -5.74 -34.19 -13.02
C ILE A 18 -5.47 -34.38 -11.52
N THR A 19 -4.60 -35.33 -11.18
CA THR A 19 -4.26 -35.60 -9.78
C THR A 19 -3.55 -34.42 -9.13
N ASN A 20 -2.65 -33.74 -9.85
CA ASN A 20 -1.95 -32.57 -9.33
C ASN A 20 -2.91 -31.41 -9.05
N VAL A 21 -3.86 -31.16 -9.94
CA VAL A 21 -4.90 -30.14 -9.73
C VAL A 21 -5.74 -30.47 -8.48
N ILE A 22 -6.16 -31.73 -8.34
CA ILE A 22 -6.92 -32.18 -7.17
C ILE A 22 -6.08 -32.08 -5.88
N ALA A 23 -4.79 -32.43 -5.95
CA ALA A 23 -3.90 -32.37 -4.79
C ALA A 23 -3.74 -30.92 -4.28
N VAL A 24 -3.58 -29.96 -5.19
CA VAL A 24 -3.54 -28.54 -4.83
C VAL A 24 -4.85 -28.12 -4.19
N GLU A 25 -5.99 -28.49 -4.77
CA GLU A 25 -7.33 -28.18 -4.23
C GLU A 25 -7.52 -28.72 -2.80
N LEU A 26 -7.02 -29.93 -2.52
CA LEU A 26 -7.08 -30.58 -1.20
C LEU A 26 -6.21 -29.92 -0.14
N LEU A 27 -5.22 -29.10 -0.53
CA LEU A 27 -4.45 -28.31 0.45
C LEU A 27 -5.31 -27.19 1.05
N PHE A 28 -6.27 -26.67 0.30
CA PHE A 28 -7.15 -25.57 0.71
C PHE A 28 -8.50 -26.05 1.27
N HIS A 29 -8.95 -27.26 0.89
CA HIS A 29 -10.24 -27.81 1.31
C HIS A 29 -10.14 -29.09 2.16
N PRO A 30 -11.03 -29.32 3.15
CA PRO A 30 -12.10 -28.44 3.58
C PRO A 30 -11.59 -27.30 4.48
N LYS A 31 -12.17 -26.10 4.31
CA LYS A 31 -11.79 -24.88 5.04
C LYS A 31 -11.99 -25.01 6.54
N LYS A 32 -13.15 -25.55 6.92
CA LYS A 32 -13.50 -25.85 8.32
C LYS A 32 -13.19 -27.31 8.63
N PRO A 33 -12.73 -27.63 9.85
CA PRO A 33 -12.42 -28.99 10.23
C PRO A 33 -13.68 -29.86 10.20
N VAL A 34 -13.70 -30.87 9.34
CA VAL A 34 -14.78 -31.85 9.22
C VAL A 34 -14.40 -33.07 10.05
N LYS A 35 -15.32 -33.57 10.87
CA LYS A 35 -15.13 -34.82 11.62
C LYS A 35 -15.67 -35.99 10.82
N LEU A 36 -14.82 -36.93 10.45
CA LEU A 36 -15.21 -38.17 9.79
C LEU A 36 -14.61 -39.36 10.55
N LEU A 37 -15.47 -40.28 11.00
CA LEU A 37 -15.05 -41.53 11.67
C LEU A 37 -14.05 -41.32 12.83
N GLY A 38 -14.20 -40.23 13.60
CA GLY A 38 -13.32 -39.90 14.73
C GLY A 38 -12.06 -39.10 14.36
N PHE A 39 -11.76 -38.93 13.07
CA PHE A 39 -10.66 -38.11 12.58
C PHE A 39 -11.16 -36.70 12.20
N LYS A 40 -10.34 -35.68 12.46
CA LYS A 40 -10.56 -34.31 11.96
C LYS A 40 -9.81 -34.14 10.66
N ILE A 41 -10.53 -33.87 9.57
CA ILE A 41 -9.99 -33.61 8.25
C ILE A 41 -10.16 -32.11 7.96
N GLN A 42 -9.06 -31.45 7.63
CA GLN A 42 -9.02 -30.04 7.24
C GLN A 42 -7.92 -29.88 6.20
N GLY A 43 -8.09 -28.94 5.27
CA GLY A 43 -7.01 -28.54 4.37
C GLY A 43 -5.78 -28.08 5.18
N LEU A 44 -4.58 -28.37 4.70
CA LEU A 44 -3.34 -28.05 5.40
C LEU A 44 -3.12 -26.53 5.53
N VAL A 45 -3.46 -25.78 4.48
CA VAL A 45 -3.31 -24.32 4.42
C VAL A 45 -4.23 -23.62 5.43
N PRO A 46 -5.56 -23.82 5.44
CA PRO A 46 -6.42 -23.18 6.43
C PRO A 46 -6.09 -23.63 7.86
N ALA A 47 -5.68 -24.89 8.08
CA ALA A 47 -5.29 -25.37 9.40
C ALA A 47 -4.04 -24.67 9.96
N ARG A 48 -3.14 -24.18 9.09
CA ARG A 48 -1.90 -23.47 9.45
C ARG A 48 -1.93 -22.00 9.08
N SER A 49 -3.07 -21.46 8.67
CA SER A 49 -3.19 -20.08 8.17
C SER A 49 -2.60 -19.08 9.15
N ARG A 50 -2.88 -19.23 10.45
CA ARG A 50 -2.30 -18.39 11.50
C ARG A 50 -0.76 -18.42 11.53
N GLU A 51 -0.16 -19.61 11.53
CA GLU A 51 1.31 -19.77 11.54
C GLU A 51 1.95 -19.16 10.28
N ILE A 52 1.31 -19.36 9.13
CA ILE A 52 1.77 -18.82 7.84
C ILE A 52 1.70 -17.29 7.87
N THR A 53 0.58 -16.72 8.33
CA THR A 53 0.37 -15.28 8.43
C THR A 53 1.34 -14.64 9.42
N GLU A 54 1.56 -15.22 10.60
CA GLU A 54 2.51 -14.71 11.59
C GLU A 54 3.93 -14.64 11.00
N ARG A 55 4.41 -15.72 10.36
CA ARG A 55 5.76 -15.74 9.73
C ARG A 55 5.86 -14.79 8.53
N PHE A 56 4.80 -14.70 7.74
CA PHE A 56 4.73 -13.77 6.63
C PHE A 56 4.82 -12.33 7.13
N LEU A 57 4.12 -11.98 8.20
CA LEU A 57 4.15 -10.67 8.84
C LEU A 57 5.51 -10.33 9.43
N GLU A 58 6.16 -11.28 10.11
CA GLU A 58 7.53 -11.12 10.60
C GLU A 58 8.49 -10.82 9.44
N THR A 59 8.43 -11.63 8.37
CA THR A 59 9.28 -11.43 7.20
C THR A 59 8.97 -10.11 6.48
N LEU A 60 7.69 -9.76 6.34
CA LEU A 60 7.28 -8.51 5.70
C LEU A 60 7.73 -7.28 6.50
N SER A 61 7.78 -7.39 7.83
CA SER A 61 8.33 -6.33 8.69
C SER A 61 9.82 -6.11 8.44
N ASP A 62 10.56 -7.16 8.09
CA ASP A 62 11.97 -7.04 7.72
C ASP A 62 12.16 -6.42 6.32
N PHE A 63 11.18 -6.60 5.42
CA PHE A 63 11.20 -6.03 4.07
C PHE A 63 10.67 -4.59 3.99
N LEU A 64 9.67 -4.24 4.80
CA LEU A 64 9.11 -2.89 4.87
C LEU A 64 9.89 -2.08 5.91
N THR A 65 10.99 -1.47 5.47
CA THR A 65 11.79 -0.66 6.37
C THR A 65 11.14 0.70 6.61
N LYS A 66 11.54 1.36 7.69
CA LYS A 66 11.06 2.70 8.04
C LYS A 66 11.32 3.71 6.91
N GLU A 67 12.42 3.54 6.19
CA GLU A 67 12.84 4.39 5.08
C GLU A 67 11.87 4.31 3.88
N ASP A 68 11.37 3.11 3.54
CA ASP A 68 10.41 2.93 2.46
C ASP A 68 9.08 3.63 2.78
N PHE A 69 8.66 3.55 4.05
CA PHE A 69 7.46 4.23 4.50
C PHE A 69 7.63 5.75 4.58
N GLU A 70 8.78 6.22 5.07
CA GLU A 70 9.16 7.65 5.04
C GLU A 70 9.15 8.19 3.61
N PHE A 71 9.61 7.41 2.64
CA PHE A 71 9.57 7.78 1.22
C PHE A 71 8.14 7.89 0.68
N VAL A 72 7.27 6.90 0.96
CA VAL A 72 5.88 6.90 0.50
C VAL A 72 5.07 8.03 1.14
N ILE A 73 5.14 8.17 2.47
CA ILE A 73 4.48 9.25 3.22
C ILE A 73 5.04 10.60 2.81
N GLY A 74 6.37 10.71 2.71
CA GLY A 74 7.03 11.92 2.23
C GLY A 74 6.50 12.36 0.88
N ASN A 75 6.38 11.44 -0.08
CA ASN A 75 5.85 11.75 -1.41
C ASN A 75 4.35 12.10 -1.42
N ALA A 76 3.54 11.43 -0.60
CA ALA A 76 2.12 11.75 -0.46
C ALA A 76 1.92 13.14 0.15
N VAL A 77 2.62 13.44 1.25
CA VAL A 77 2.62 14.74 1.92
C VAL A 77 3.15 15.82 0.99
N ASN A 78 4.20 15.55 0.20
CA ASN A 78 4.73 16.50 -0.78
C ASN A 78 3.66 16.94 -1.80
N ARG A 79 2.88 16.00 -2.34
CA ARG A 79 1.81 16.32 -3.30
C ARG A 79 0.72 17.16 -2.65
N THR A 80 0.20 16.73 -1.50
CA THR A 80 -0.89 17.43 -0.82
C THR A 80 -0.48 18.80 -0.29
N LEU A 81 0.71 18.95 0.29
CA LEU A 81 1.19 20.26 0.77
C LEU A 81 1.42 21.22 -0.39
N SER A 82 2.11 20.79 -1.45
CA SER A 82 2.41 21.66 -2.60
C SER A 82 1.13 22.19 -3.26
N GLU A 83 0.16 21.30 -3.46
CA GLU A 83 -1.13 21.64 -4.06
C GLU A 83 -1.97 22.53 -3.14
N SER A 84 -2.00 22.24 -1.83
CA SER A 84 -2.79 23.01 -0.86
C SER A 84 -2.21 24.41 -0.59
N TYR A 85 -0.88 24.55 -0.53
CA TYR A 85 -0.22 25.85 -0.38
C TYR A 85 -0.37 26.71 -1.63
N ALA A 86 -0.13 26.14 -2.82
CA ALA A 86 -0.33 26.86 -4.07
C ALA A 86 -1.79 27.30 -4.24
N ALA A 87 -2.76 26.46 -3.86
CA ALA A 87 -4.17 26.80 -3.88
C ALA A 87 -4.52 27.93 -2.90
N LYS A 88 -4.06 27.85 -1.63
CA LYS A 88 -4.31 28.90 -0.62
C LYS A 88 -3.63 30.22 -0.96
N LEU A 89 -2.42 30.20 -1.52
CA LEU A 89 -1.73 31.41 -1.96
C LEU A 89 -2.45 32.08 -3.13
N ASN A 90 -2.90 31.29 -4.11
CA ASN A 90 -3.74 31.80 -5.20
C ASN A 90 -5.10 32.32 -4.70
N GLU A 91 -5.69 31.66 -3.71
CA GLU A 91 -6.93 32.11 -3.07
C GLU A 91 -6.74 33.46 -2.36
N LEU A 92 -5.69 33.61 -1.56
CA LEU A 92 -5.38 34.88 -0.89
C LEU A 92 -5.08 36.00 -1.89
N PHE A 93 -4.37 35.68 -2.96
CA PHE A 93 -4.07 36.62 -4.05
C PHE A 93 -5.34 37.08 -4.78
N ASN A 94 -6.25 36.16 -5.09
CA ASN A 94 -7.52 36.48 -5.73
C ASN A 94 -8.50 37.19 -4.78
N ARG A 95 -8.40 36.91 -3.48
CA ARG A 95 -9.25 37.53 -2.45
C ARG A 95 -8.83 38.96 -2.12
N TYR A 96 -7.54 39.28 -2.25
CA TYR A 96 -7.00 40.63 -2.14
C TYR A 96 -6.24 40.95 -3.44
N PRO A 97 -6.97 41.17 -4.56
CA PRO A 97 -6.32 41.45 -5.83
C PRO A 97 -5.48 42.72 -5.66
N LEU A 98 -4.23 42.72 -6.12
CA LEU A 98 -3.33 43.88 -5.97
C LEU A 98 -3.92 45.20 -6.50
N SER A 99 -4.91 45.12 -7.39
CA SER A 99 -5.72 46.26 -7.85
C SER A 99 -6.48 46.97 -6.73
N SER A 100 -6.74 46.32 -5.59
CA SER A 100 -7.32 46.93 -4.39
C SER A 100 -6.37 47.91 -3.68
N PHE A 101 -5.08 47.85 -3.97
CA PHE A 101 -4.07 48.81 -3.49
C PHE A 101 -3.87 50.01 -4.45
N GLY A 102 -4.56 50.03 -5.59
CA GLY A 102 -4.57 51.16 -6.52
C GLY A 102 -3.27 51.41 -7.30
N GLU A 103 -3.25 52.50 -8.06
CA GLU A 103 -2.21 52.91 -9.02
C GLU A 103 -0.79 53.06 -8.41
N ALA A 104 -0.70 53.23 -7.08
CA ALA A 104 0.55 53.31 -6.34
C ALA A 104 1.30 51.97 -6.27
N ALA A 105 0.58 50.84 -6.25
CA ALA A 105 1.18 49.51 -6.19
C ALA A 105 1.95 49.15 -7.46
N ASP A 106 1.43 49.56 -8.63
CA ASP A 106 2.06 49.34 -9.93
C ASP A 106 3.33 50.19 -10.12
N LYS A 107 3.31 51.45 -9.66
CA LYS A 107 4.49 52.33 -9.72
C LYS A 107 5.63 51.90 -8.79
N LEU A 108 5.30 51.38 -7.61
CA LEU A 108 6.28 50.95 -6.60
C LEU A 108 6.76 49.50 -6.79
N GLY A 109 6.17 48.75 -7.73
CA GLY A 109 6.57 47.36 -7.99
C GLY A 109 6.16 46.38 -6.87
N PHE A 110 5.13 46.71 -6.10
CA PHE A 110 4.61 45.87 -5.01
C PHE A 110 4.20 44.47 -5.50
N GLY A 111 3.70 44.36 -6.74
CA GLY A 111 3.38 43.08 -7.36
C GLY A 111 4.57 42.13 -7.41
N LYS A 112 5.76 42.63 -7.76
CA LYS A 112 7.00 41.83 -7.78
C LYS A 112 7.42 41.42 -6.38
N ILE A 113 7.33 42.33 -5.40
CA ILE A 113 7.67 42.05 -4.00
C ILE A 113 6.79 40.93 -3.46
N VAL A 114 5.48 40.99 -3.73
CA VAL A 114 4.54 39.94 -3.32
C VAL A 114 4.83 38.60 -4.00
N THR A 115 5.20 38.59 -5.29
CA THR A 115 5.59 37.34 -5.97
C THR A 115 6.88 36.77 -5.40
N TYR A 116 7.92 37.59 -5.17
CA TYR A 116 9.17 37.15 -4.55
C TYR A 116 8.98 36.66 -3.12
N LEU A 117 8.12 37.33 -2.34
CA LEU A 117 7.80 36.92 -0.98
C LEU A 117 7.01 35.61 -0.97
N SER A 118 6.07 35.45 -1.90
CA SER A 118 5.32 34.21 -2.10
C SER A 118 6.25 33.04 -2.45
N ASP A 119 7.20 33.26 -3.36
CA ASP A 119 8.20 32.24 -3.73
C ASP A 119 9.14 31.91 -2.57
N ALA A 120 9.61 32.91 -1.82
CA ALA A 120 10.49 32.73 -0.68
C ALA A 120 9.80 32.00 0.48
N ILE A 121 8.55 32.36 0.80
CA ILE A 121 7.72 31.70 1.81
C ILE A 121 7.41 30.27 1.38
N SER A 122 7.08 30.05 0.12
CA SER A 122 6.82 28.71 -0.41
C SER A 122 8.04 27.81 -0.26
N LYS A 123 9.24 28.30 -0.58
CA LYS A 123 10.49 27.54 -0.42
C LYS A 123 10.83 27.23 1.04
N LEU A 124 10.71 28.22 1.93
CA LEU A 124 11.04 28.07 3.34
C LEU A 124 10.03 27.19 4.10
N LEU A 125 8.74 27.33 3.80
CA LEU A 125 7.70 26.46 4.37
C LEU A 125 7.78 25.05 3.80
N TYR A 126 8.10 24.89 2.52
CA TYR A 126 8.24 23.57 1.90
C TYR A 126 9.30 22.74 2.61
N ASP A 127 10.51 23.27 2.81
CA ASP A 127 11.59 22.47 3.42
C ASP A 127 11.37 22.26 4.94
N SER A 128 10.89 23.27 5.67
CA SER A 128 10.77 23.21 7.13
C SER A 128 9.55 22.38 7.61
N VAL A 129 8.40 22.53 6.95
CA VAL A 129 7.17 21.78 7.31
C VAL A 129 7.28 20.34 6.84
N LYS A 130 7.92 20.09 5.69
CA LYS A 130 8.15 18.74 5.17
C LYS A 130 8.94 17.86 6.13
N GLU A 131 10.11 18.30 6.58
CA GLU A 131 10.92 17.47 7.49
C GLU A 131 10.19 17.19 8.81
N THR A 132 9.52 18.19 9.37
CA THR A 132 8.87 18.08 10.67
C THR A 132 7.65 17.16 10.62
N VAL A 133 6.78 17.32 9.61
CA VAL A 133 5.55 16.54 9.47
C VAL A 133 5.86 15.10 9.04
N VAL A 134 6.77 14.91 8.08
CA VAL A 134 7.12 13.56 7.60
C VAL A 134 7.80 12.75 8.71
N ARG A 135 8.77 13.35 9.42
CA ARG A 135 9.42 12.66 10.55
C ARG A 135 8.43 12.37 11.68
N SER A 136 7.57 13.33 12.04
CA SER A 136 6.59 13.12 13.11
C SER A 136 5.59 12.00 12.77
N ILE A 137 5.14 11.88 11.53
CA ILE A 137 4.25 10.79 11.10
C ILE A 137 5.01 9.45 11.09
N ALA A 138 6.22 9.42 10.54
CA ALA A 138 7.03 8.20 10.47
C ALA A 138 7.51 7.69 11.84
N ASP A 139 7.77 8.58 12.80
CA ASP A 139 8.21 8.23 14.14
C ASP A 139 7.07 7.69 15.03
N ASN A 140 5.82 8.09 14.76
CA ASN A 140 4.66 7.69 15.57
C ASN A 140 3.86 6.53 14.98
N ILE A 141 4.16 6.09 13.76
CA ILE A 141 3.50 4.94 13.15
C ILE A 141 4.32 3.69 13.42
N ASP A 142 3.76 2.79 14.22
CA ASP A 142 4.26 1.41 14.32
C ASP A 142 3.76 0.61 13.10
N LEU A 143 4.64 0.50 12.12
CA LEU A 143 4.40 -0.28 10.89
C LEU A 143 4.02 -1.72 11.17
N LYS A 144 4.67 -2.35 12.17
CA LYS A 144 4.42 -3.75 12.51
C LYS A 144 2.99 -3.91 13.02
N GLU A 145 2.58 -3.05 13.95
CA GLU A 145 1.22 -3.06 14.48
C GLU A 145 0.18 -2.73 13.42
N PHE A 146 0.47 -1.79 12.51
CA PHE A 146 -0.41 -1.46 11.38
C PHE A 146 -0.65 -2.64 10.43
N VAL A 147 0.42 -3.34 10.02
CA VAL A 147 0.32 -4.48 9.10
C VAL A 147 -0.35 -5.68 9.79
N ILE A 148 -0.04 -5.95 11.05
CA ILE A 148 -0.72 -7.01 11.84
C ILE A 148 -2.22 -6.72 11.90
N LYS A 149 -2.61 -5.50 12.29
CA LYS A 149 -4.01 -5.11 12.36
C LYS A 149 -4.73 -5.25 11.01
N LYS A 150 -4.07 -4.88 9.91
CA LYS A 150 -4.65 -5.05 8.57
C LYS A 150 -4.74 -6.51 8.14
N ALA A 151 -3.76 -7.34 8.48
CA ALA A 151 -3.81 -8.77 8.20
C ALA A 151 -4.89 -9.49 9.02
N GLU A 152 -5.17 -9.04 10.24
CA GLU A 152 -6.30 -9.52 11.05
C GLU A 152 -7.66 -9.07 10.52
N GLU A 153 -7.73 -7.91 9.86
CA GLU A 153 -8.93 -7.42 9.20
C GLU A 153 -9.24 -8.14 7.87
N ILE A 154 -8.26 -8.81 7.25
CA ILE A 154 -8.48 -9.66 6.07
C ILE A 154 -9.18 -10.95 6.53
N SER A 155 -10.48 -11.04 6.26
CA SER A 155 -11.27 -12.23 6.56
C SER A 155 -10.76 -13.47 5.82
N GLU A 156 -10.95 -14.67 6.39
CA GLU A 156 -10.60 -15.96 5.76
C GLU A 156 -11.12 -16.08 4.31
N ASP A 157 -12.21 -15.40 3.97
CA ASP A 157 -12.84 -15.39 2.65
C ASP A 157 -12.10 -14.53 1.59
N GLU A 158 -11.25 -13.57 2.00
CA GLU A 158 -10.46 -12.73 1.08
C GLU A 158 -9.13 -13.38 0.68
N ILE A 159 -8.54 -14.18 1.56
CA ILE A 159 -7.29 -14.91 1.29
C ILE A 159 -7.47 -15.87 0.09
N GLU A 160 -8.66 -16.44 -0.08
CA GLU A 160 -9.01 -17.32 -1.20
C GLU A 160 -9.03 -16.60 -2.57
N LYS A 161 -9.26 -15.29 -2.61
CA LYS A 161 -9.26 -14.55 -3.89
C LYS A 161 -7.86 -14.21 -4.39
N ILE A 162 -6.84 -14.38 -3.54
CA ILE A 162 -5.44 -14.05 -3.84
C ILE A 162 -4.70 -15.27 -4.42
N PHE A 163 -5.20 -16.49 -4.19
CA PHE A 163 -4.66 -17.75 -4.70
C PHE A 163 -5.57 -18.35 -5.78
#